data_AF-A0A9E4T680-F1
#
_entry.id   AF-A0A9E4T680-F1
#
_cell.length_a   1.000
_cell.length_b   1.000
_cell.length_c   1.000
_cell.angle_alpha   90.00
_cell.angle_beta   90.00
_cell.angle_gamma   90.00
#
_symmetry.space_group_name_H-M   'P 1'
#
loop_
_entity.id
_entity.type
_entity.pdbx_description
1 polymer ?
#
loop_
_entity_poly.entity_id
_entity_poly.type
_entity_poly.pdbx_seq_one_letter_code
_entity_poly.pdbx_strand_id
1 'polypeptide(L)'
;IHQAYEQKVAYIIFNPAAFTHTSVALRDALLGTGIPYIEVHLSNVHAREEFRKHSYFSDKAEGVISGLGAQGYELALQAAAARLNK
;
A
#
# COMPACT_ATOMS: atom_id res chain seq x y z
N ILE A 1 -7.37 -6.60 7.50
CA ILE A 1 -7.56 -6.97 6.07
C ILE A 1 -8.80 -7.85 5.90
N HIS A 2 -8.88 -9.04 6.49
CA HIS A 2 -10.09 -9.89 6.36
C HIS A 2 -11.39 -9.19 6.80
N GLN A 3 -11.39 -8.50 7.94
CA GLN A 3 -12.56 -7.71 8.37
C GLN A 3 -12.92 -6.58 7.39
N ALA A 4 -11.93 -6.01 6.68
CA ALA A 4 -12.19 -4.97 5.68
C ALA A 4 -12.99 -5.54 4.50
N TYR A 5 -12.72 -6.79 4.12
CA TYR A 5 -13.52 -7.51 3.11
C TYR A 5 -14.95 -7.73 3.59
N GLU A 6 -15.14 -8.20 4.84
CA GLU A 6 -16.47 -8.37 5.44
C GLU A 6 -17.26 -7.05 5.50
N GLN A 7 -16.56 -5.95 5.79
CA GLN A 7 -17.12 -4.59 5.84
C GLN A 7 -17.28 -3.94 4.46
N LYS A 8 -16.96 -4.65 3.37
CA LYS A 8 -17.04 -4.15 1.99
C LYS A 8 -16.24 -2.85 1.80
N VAL A 9 -15.06 -2.77 2.42
CA VAL A 9 -14.11 -1.67 2.19
C VAL A 9 -13.71 -1.69 0.71
N ALA A 10 -13.91 -0.57 0.03
CA ALA A 10 -13.73 -0.48 -1.41
C ALA A 10 -12.26 -0.30 -1.83
N TYR A 11 -11.41 0.23 -0.93
CA TYR A 11 -10.03 0.57 -1.25
C TYR A 11 -9.18 0.66 0.02
N ILE A 12 -7.89 0.30 -0.05
CA ILE A 12 -6.95 0.39 1.08
C ILE A 12 -5.79 1.34 0.74
N ILE A 13 -5.48 2.27 1.65
CA ILE A 13 -4.20 3.00 1.64
C ILE A 13 -3.30 2.30 2.64
N PHE A 14 -2.17 1.75 2.18
CA PHE A 14 -1.38 0.81 2.95
C PHE A 14 0.06 1.26 3.14
N ASN A 15 0.47 1.45 4.38
CA ASN A 15 1.87 1.62 4.74
C ASN A 15 2.29 0.47 5.67
N PRO A 16 2.92 -0.59 5.15
CA PRO A 16 3.34 -1.74 5.96
C PRO A 16 4.65 -1.48 6.72
N ALA A 17 5.27 -0.30 6.57
CA ALA A 17 6.54 0.06 7.21
C ALA A 17 7.61 -1.03 7.02
N ALA A 18 8.11 -1.64 8.10
CA ALA A 18 9.11 -2.70 7.99
C ALA A 18 8.56 -4.00 7.38
N PHE A 19 7.27 -4.28 7.51
CA PHE A 19 6.65 -5.49 6.96
C PHE A 19 6.64 -5.50 5.44
N THR A 20 6.79 -4.33 4.81
CA THR A 20 7.01 -4.15 3.37
C THR A 20 8.03 -5.15 2.82
N HIS A 21 9.10 -5.35 3.57
CA HIS A 21 10.29 -6.08 3.13
C HIS A 21 10.30 -7.54 3.62
N THR A 22 9.28 -7.99 4.36
CA THR A 22 9.34 -9.28 5.06
C THR A 22 8.03 -10.07 5.04
N SER A 23 6.86 -9.42 4.95
CA SER A 23 5.59 -10.08 5.22
C SER A 23 4.88 -10.56 3.96
N VAL A 24 5.19 -11.79 3.56
CA VAL A 24 4.39 -12.53 2.59
C VAL A 24 2.97 -12.80 3.13
N ALA A 25 2.81 -12.98 4.44
CA ALA A 25 1.50 -13.20 5.05
C ALA A 25 0.53 -12.03 4.84
N LEU A 26 1.00 -10.78 4.95
CA LEU A 26 0.16 -9.61 4.67
C LEU A 26 -0.11 -9.45 3.16
N ARG A 27 0.86 -9.80 2.31
CA ARG A 27 0.68 -9.81 0.84
C ARG A 27 -0.46 -10.77 0.49
N ASP A 28 -0.41 -11.98 1.01
CA ASP A 28 -1.41 -13.02 0.73
C ASP A 28 -2.78 -12.65 1.30
N ALA A 29 -2.84 -11.99 2.45
CA ALA A 29 -4.09 -11.46 2.99
C ALA A 29 -4.72 -10.40 2.07
N LEU A 30 -3.93 -9.46 1.53
CA LEU A 30 -4.43 -8.46 0.58
C LEU A 30 -4.96 -9.12 -0.70
N LEU A 31 -4.16 -10.01 -1.29
CA LEU A 31 -4.53 -10.74 -2.51
C LEU A 31 -5.76 -11.62 -2.31
N GLY A 32 -5.85 -12.30 -1.16
CA GLY A 32 -6.99 -13.16 -0.81
C GLY A 32 -8.30 -12.41 -0.70
N THR A 33 -8.27 -11.15 -0.26
CA THR A 33 -9.46 -10.29 -0.21
C THR A 33 -9.81 -9.61 -1.54
N GLY A 34 -8.85 -9.48 -2.46
CA GLY A 34 -9.04 -8.80 -3.74
C GLY A 34 -9.31 -7.29 -3.63
N ILE A 35 -9.15 -6.67 -2.45
CA ILE A 35 -9.38 -5.24 -2.27
C ILE A 35 -8.20 -4.46 -2.88
N PRO A 36 -8.45 -3.51 -3.81
CA PRO A 36 -7.38 -2.73 -4.41
C PRO A 36 -6.69 -1.83 -3.37
N TYR A 37 -5.39 -1.59 -3.55
CA TYR A 37 -4.63 -0.77 -2.62
C TYR A 37 -3.53 0.06 -3.27
N ILE A 38 -3.19 1.17 -2.60
CA ILE A 38 -2.01 2.00 -2.88
C ILE A 38 -1.04 1.84 -1.72
N GLU A 39 0.23 1.60 -2.04
CA GLU A 39 1.31 1.53 -1.05
C GLU A 39 1.88 2.92 -0.78
N VAL A 40 2.09 3.26 0.50
CA VAL A 40 2.61 4.57 0.93
C VAL A 40 3.80 4.37 1.88
N HIS A 41 4.86 5.15 1.64
CA HIS A 41 6.03 5.25 2.51
C HIS A 41 6.36 6.71 2.82
N LEU A 42 6.48 7.04 4.11
CA LEU A 42 6.85 8.40 4.54
C LEU A 42 8.22 8.81 4.00
N SER A 43 9.22 7.94 4.15
CA SER A 43 10.59 8.16 3.65
C SER A 43 10.75 7.63 2.23
N ASN A 44 11.72 8.17 1.49
CA ASN A 44 12.16 7.60 0.22
C ASN A 44 12.88 6.28 0.48
N VAL A 45 12.23 5.15 0.23
CA VAL A 45 12.80 3.82 0.50
C VAL A 45 13.96 3.48 -0.43
N HIS A 46 14.01 4.09 -1.62
CA HIS A 46 15.08 3.88 -2.59
C HIS A 46 16.40 4.58 -2.20
N ALA A 47 16.32 5.62 -1.37
CA ALA A 47 17.49 6.32 -0.82
C ALA A 47 18.10 5.61 0.40
N ARG A 48 17.56 4.46 0.80
CA ARG A 48 17.92 3.74 2.02
C ARG A 48 18.66 2.43 1.71
N GLU A 49 18.89 1.65 2.75
CA GLU A 49 19.60 0.37 2.70
C GLU A 49 18.99 -0.59 1.67
N GLU A 50 19.79 -1.46 1.06
CA GLU A 50 19.37 -2.32 -0.05
C GLU A 50 18.14 -3.19 0.30
N PHE A 51 18.10 -3.73 1.51
CA PHE A 51 16.98 -4.56 1.97
C PHE A 51 15.64 -3.80 2.05
N ARG A 52 15.65 -2.46 2.02
CA ARG A 52 14.45 -1.63 2.02
C ARG A 52 13.93 -1.30 0.63
N LYS A 53 14.69 -1.62 -0.41
CA LYS A 53 14.29 -1.33 -1.79
C LYS A 53 13.35 -2.39 -2.35
N HIS A 54 13.35 -3.59 -1.77
CA HIS A 54 12.44 -4.67 -2.14
C HIS A 54 11.14 -4.60 -1.33
N SER A 55 10.00 -4.63 -2.01
CA SER A 55 8.68 -4.71 -1.40
C SER A 55 7.95 -5.95 -1.89
N TYR A 56 7.34 -6.69 -0.95
CA TYR A 56 6.41 -7.78 -1.27
C TYR A 56 5.03 -7.28 -1.71
N PHE A 57 4.80 -5.96 -1.74
CA PHE A 57 3.51 -5.34 -2.02
C PHE A 57 3.52 -4.50 -3.30
N SER A 58 4.66 -3.94 -3.69
CA SER A 58 4.71 -2.96 -4.79
C SER A 58 4.33 -3.55 -6.15
N ASP A 59 4.58 -4.84 -6.40
CA ASP A 59 4.21 -5.50 -7.66
C ASP A 59 2.70 -5.76 -7.81
N LYS A 60 1.94 -5.61 -6.72
CA LYS A 60 0.48 -5.84 -6.67
C LYS A 60 -0.33 -4.59 -6.32
N ALA A 61 0.33 -3.52 -5.86
CA ALA A 61 -0.31 -2.24 -5.61
C ALA A 61 -0.72 -1.57 -6.93
N GLU A 62 -1.81 -0.81 -6.92
CA GLU A 62 -2.20 0.03 -8.08
C GLU A 62 -1.31 1.28 -8.24
N GLY A 63 -0.50 1.57 -7.23
CA GLY A 63 0.49 2.63 -7.21
C GLY A 63 1.29 2.60 -5.92
N VAL A 64 2.49 3.19 -5.97
CA VAL A 64 3.38 3.35 -4.82
C VAL A 64 3.75 4.82 -4.69
N ILE A 65 3.63 5.38 -3.49
CA ILE A 65 4.05 6.74 -3.16
C ILE A 65 5.12 6.65 -2.07
N SER A 66 6.32 7.15 -2.33
CA SER A 66 7.42 7.08 -1.37
C SER A 66 8.18 8.40 -1.29
N GLY A 67 8.51 8.83 -0.07
CA GLY A 67 9.40 9.98 0.17
C GLY A 67 8.74 11.34 0.27
N LEU A 68 7.41 11.39 0.31
CA LEU A 68 6.64 12.64 0.44
C LEU A 68 6.09 12.87 1.85
N GLY A 69 6.58 12.12 2.85
CA GLY A 69 6.09 12.23 4.23
C GLY A 69 4.59 12.01 4.33
N ALA A 70 3.93 12.77 5.22
CA ALA A 70 2.49 12.65 5.45
C ALA A 70 1.65 12.99 4.21
N GLN A 71 2.14 13.89 3.34
CA GLN A 71 1.47 14.27 2.09
C GLN A 71 1.23 13.07 1.17
N GLY A 72 2.06 12.02 1.26
CA GLY A 72 1.85 10.78 0.51
C GLY A 72 0.49 10.11 0.77
N TYR A 73 -0.06 10.25 1.99
CA TYR A 73 -1.39 9.73 2.31
C TYR A 73 -2.51 10.54 1.65
N GLU A 74 -2.37 11.86 1.61
CA GLU A 74 -3.35 12.74 0.95
C GLU A 74 -3.41 12.45 -0.54
N LEU A 75 -2.24 12.30 -1.18
CA LEU A 75 -2.14 11.94 -2.59
C LEU A 75 -2.73 10.55 -2.87
N ALA A 76 -2.45 9.56 -2.00
CA ALA A 76 -3.04 8.23 -2.11
C ALA A 76 -4.57 8.27 -1.99
N LEU A 77 -5.10 9.07 -1.06
CA LEU A 77 -6.54 9.25 -0.86
C LEU A 77 -7.22 9.88 -2.07
N GLN A 78 -6.63 10.95 -2.61
CA GLN A 78 -7.12 11.59 -3.84
C GLN A 78 -7.14 10.59 -5.01
N ALA A 79 -6.07 9.82 -5.16
CA ALA A 79 -5.96 8.83 -6.23
C ALA A 79 -6.93 7.65 -6.04
N ALA A 80 -7.21 7.23 -4.80
CA ALA A 80 -8.22 6.21 -4.51
C ALA A 80 -9.63 6.73 -4.80
N ALA A 81 -9.98 7.92 -4.33
CA ALA A 81 -11.28 8.56 -4.57
C ALA A 81 -11.55 8.74 -6.07
N ALA A 82 -10.54 9.18 -6.84
CA ALA A 82 -10.66 9.33 -8.29
C ALA A 82 -10.91 8.00 -9.02
N ARG A 83 -10.43 6.87 -8.50
CA ARG A 83 -10.65 5.54 -9.07
C ARG A 83 -12.02 4.96 -8.70
N LEU A 84 -12.49 5.20 -7.48
CA LEU A 84 -13.81 4.76 -7.02
C LEU A 84 -14.97 5.49 -7.72
N ASN A 85 -14.71 6.70 -8.25
CA ASN A 85 -15.71 7.51 -8.95
C ASN A 85 -15.73 7.27 -10.49
N LYS A 86 -14.97 6.29 -10.99
CA LYS A 86 -15.02 5.85 -12.39
C LYS A 86 -15.92 4.63 -12.54
#